data_AF-A0AAV0XVY4-F1
#
_entry.id   AF-A0AAV0XVY4-F1
#
_cell.length_a   1.000
_cell.length_b   1.000
_cell.length_c   1.000
_cell.angle_alpha   90.00
_cell.angle_beta   90.00
_cell.angle_gamma   90.00
#
_symmetry.space_group_name_H-M   'P 1'
#
loop_
_entity.id
_entity.type
_entity.pdbx_description
1 polymer ?
#
loop_
_entity_poly.entity_id
_entity_poly.type
_entity_poly.pdbx_seq_one_letter_code
_entity_poly.pdbx_strand_id
1 'polypeptide(L)'
;MAHISQLVYLVIRYIKDKIIREDFIGFINVHRENFNSNDDEPKMSGTLIGDTVLNILKKCSLNLDNCIGISTDSCATMVGLERGAVTTLQNDLKFAVKCPCFNHALNNSLIKGCKVQSIQNTFGTISEVVAFFNSSAKRTFVLNKYLGHSLYSLCQTRWAEKHDFILQFSTSLVKIVKSLDCISEWSDTVTSSKAHNLSKSLTCCEFIVSLHSISNIFSVTSPISR
;
A
#
# COMPACT_ATOMS: atom_id res chain seq x y z
N MET A 1 21.49 8.00 1.09
CA MET A 1 21.24 6.61 0.67
C MET A 1 20.53 6.66 -0.68
N ALA A 2 21.22 6.31 -1.76
CA ALA A 2 20.66 6.35 -3.09
C ALA A 2 19.40 5.47 -3.14
N HIS A 3 18.29 6.05 -3.60
CA HIS A 3 17.06 5.33 -3.90
C HIS A 3 17.40 4.08 -4.71
N ILE A 4 17.10 2.90 -4.19
CA ILE A 4 17.21 1.65 -4.95
C ILE A 4 16.24 1.80 -6.12
N SER A 5 16.84 2.03 -7.27
CA SER A 5 16.18 2.10 -8.56
C SER A 5 15.45 0.77 -8.80
N GLN A 6 14.18 0.90 -9.14
CA GLN A 6 13.18 -0.14 -9.44
C GLN A 6 13.76 -1.55 -9.69
N LEU A 7 13.69 -2.41 -8.67
CA LEU A 7 14.01 -3.84 -8.78
C LEU A 7 12.78 -4.61 -9.25
N VAL A 8 12.95 -5.43 -10.29
CA VAL A 8 11.92 -6.39 -10.72
C VAL A 8 12.28 -7.74 -10.14
N TYR A 9 11.40 -8.37 -9.39
CA TYR A 9 11.60 -9.76 -8.95
C TYR A 9 10.95 -10.70 -9.96
N LEU A 10 11.65 -11.78 -10.31
CA LEU A 10 11.15 -12.78 -11.26
C LEU A 10 10.99 -14.12 -10.55
N VAL A 11 9.78 -14.68 -10.63
CA VAL A 11 9.41 -16.01 -10.13
C VAL A 11 8.79 -16.77 -11.28
N ILE A 12 9.18 -18.02 -11.47
CA ILE A 12 8.55 -18.91 -12.44
C ILE A 12 7.72 -19.94 -11.70
N ARG A 13 6.44 -20.00 -12.07
CA ARG A 13 5.50 -21.02 -11.59
C ARG A 13 5.26 -22.04 -12.70
N TYR A 14 5.46 -23.32 -12.40
CA TYR A 14 5.28 -24.41 -13.36
C TYR A 14 4.75 -25.67 -12.69
N ILE A 15 4.32 -26.64 -13.50
CA ILE A 15 3.84 -27.93 -13.03
C ILE A 15 4.87 -28.98 -13.39
N LYS A 16 5.34 -29.74 -12.39
CA LYS A 16 6.22 -30.89 -12.56
C LYS A 16 5.64 -32.06 -11.77
N ASP A 17 5.41 -33.19 -12.44
CA ASP A 17 4.82 -34.39 -11.82
C ASP A 17 3.48 -34.13 -11.12
N LYS A 18 2.62 -33.30 -11.74
CA LYS A 18 1.33 -32.83 -11.20
C LYS A 18 1.43 -31.98 -9.92
N ILE A 19 2.64 -31.58 -9.53
CA ILE A 19 2.89 -30.69 -8.40
C ILE A 19 3.23 -29.30 -8.93
N ILE A 20 2.57 -28.29 -8.36
CA ILE A 20 2.89 -26.89 -8.63
C ILE A 20 4.19 -26.54 -7.93
N ARG A 21 5.13 -25.95 -8.66
CA ARG A 21 6.40 -25.44 -8.15
C ARG A 21 6.54 -23.97 -8.48
N GLU A 22 7.20 -23.24 -7.60
CA GLU A 22 7.53 -21.83 -7.75
C GLU A 22 9.02 -21.67 -7.47
N ASP A 23 9.79 -21.29 -8.48
CA ASP A 23 11.23 -21.07 -8.36
C ASP A 23 11.53 -19.58 -8.52
N PHE A 24 12.18 -19.01 -7.51
CA PHE A 24 12.66 -17.63 -7.53
C PHE A 24 13.96 -17.55 -8.33
N ILE A 25 13.98 -16.71 -9.37
CA ILE A 25 15.16 -16.52 -10.21
C ILE A 25 16.08 -15.46 -9.61
N GLY A 26 15.52 -14.33 -9.16
CA GLY A 26 16.33 -13.24 -8.64
C GLY A 26 15.64 -11.88 -8.67
N PHE A 27 16.35 -10.90 -8.11
CA PHE A 27 16.04 -9.48 -8.27
C PHE A 27 16.84 -8.94 -9.45
N ILE A 28 16.11 -8.45 -10.45
CA ILE A 28 16.65 -7.88 -11.68
C ILE A 28 16.72 -6.37 -11.50
N ASN A 29 17.93 -5.84 -11.57
CA ASN A 29 18.14 -4.40 -11.62
C ASN A 29 18.17 -3.96 -13.09
N VAL A 30 17.00 -3.58 -13.61
CA VAL A 30 16.83 -3.23 -15.02
C VAL A 30 17.71 -2.04 -15.43
N HIS A 31 18.02 -1.14 -14.49
CA HIS A 31 18.93 -0.03 -14.76
C HIS A 31 20.36 -0.49 -14.98
N ARG A 32 20.87 -1.37 -14.12
CA ARG A 32 22.26 -1.89 -14.24
C ARG A 32 22.45 -2.80 -15.44
N GLU A 33 21.40 -3.50 -15.87
CA GLU A 33 21.50 -4.41 -17.02
C GLU A 33 21.44 -3.70 -18.37
N ASN A 34 20.87 -2.50 -18.43
CA ASN A 34 20.58 -1.82 -19.71
C ASN A 34 21.26 -0.46 -19.90
N PHE A 35 21.79 0.16 -18.85
CA PHE A 35 22.43 1.48 -18.95
C PHE A 35 23.87 1.44 -18.44
N ASN A 36 24.77 2.10 -19.16
CA ASN A 36 26.14 2.33 -18.73
C ASN A 36 26.26 3.70 -18.05
N SER A 37 27.39 3.96 -17.37
CA SER A 37 27.65 5.24 -16.68
C SER A 37 27.66 6.49 -17.58
N ASN A 38 27.55 6.30 -18.90
CA ASN A 38 27.67 7.34 -19.92
C ASN A 38 26.33 7.70 -20.59
N ASP A 39 25.20 7.14 -20.13
CA ASP A 39 23.88 7.45 -20.69
C ASP A 39 23.28 8.71 -20.05
N ASP A 40 22.93 9.69 -20.89
CA ASP A 40 22.24 10.92 -20.50
C ASP A 40 20.77 10.59 -20.12
N GLU A 41 20.54 10.44 -18.81
CA GLU A 41 19.25 10.14 -18.16
C GLU A 41 18.64 8.75 -18.51
N PRO A 42 18.79 7.74 -17.63
CA PRO A 42 18.24 6.41 -17.89
C PRO A 42 16.70 6.41 -17.76
N LYS A 43 16.01 6.39 -18.91
CA LYS A 43 14.54 6.33 -18.98
C LYS A 43 14.04 4.89 -19.02
N MET A 44 13.32 4.50 -17.97
CA MET A 44 12.68 3.20 -17.89
C MET A 44 11.39 3.16 -18.72
N SER A 45 11.34 2.22 -19.67
CA SER A 45 10.15 1.88 -20.46
C SER A 45 9.70 0.46 -20.12
N GLY A 46 8.41 0.19 -20.21
CA GLY A 46 7.89 -1.17 -20.07
C GLY A 46 8.53 -2.14 -21.06
N THR A 47 8.79 -1.67 -22.28
CA THR A 47 9.49 -2.45 -23.32
C THR A 47 10.84 -2.97 -22.83
N LEU A 48 11.64 -2.11 -22.19
CA LEU A 48 12.96 -2.48 -21.66
C LEU A 48 12.88 -3.56 -20.59
N ILE A 49 11.87 -3.48 -19.72
CA ILE A 49 11.60 -4.51 -18.71
C ILE A 49 11.24 -5.83 -19.39
N GLY A 50 10.36 -5.79 -20.39
CA GLY A 50 9.96 -6.98 -21.17
C GLY A 50 11.15 -7.65 -21.84
N ASP A 51 11.99 -6.88 -22.54
CA ASP A 51 13.18 -7.38 -23.24
C ASP A 51 14.20 -8.00 -22.28
N THR A 52 14.41 -7.35 -21.12
CA THR A 52 15.30 -7.87 -20.07
C THR A 52 14.81 -9.22 -19.55
N VAL A 53 13.51 -9.35 -19.27
CA VAL A 53 12.90 -10.61 -18.83
C VAL A 53 13.02 -11.68 -19.92
N LEU A 54 12.76 -11.36 -21.19
CA LEU A 54 12.94 -12.29 -22.30
C LEU A 54 14.38 -12.81 -22.39
N ASN A 55 15.37 -11.93 -22.24
CA ASN A 55 16.78 -12.31 -22.25
C ASN A 55 17.12 -13.26 -21.10
N ILE A 56 16.55 -13.06 -19.92
CA ILE A 56 16.73 -13.96 -18.77
C ILE A 56 16.09 -15.32 -19.03
N LEU A 57 14.86 -15.36 -19.57
CA LEU A 57 14.19 -16.61 -19.93
C LEU A 57 15.01 -17.41 -20.96
N LYS A 58 15.58 -16.73 -21.96
CA LYS A 58 16.48 -17.33 -22.95
C LYS A 58 17.78 -17.83 -22.32
N LYS A 59 18.40 -17.08 -21.40
CA LYS A 59 19.59 -17.52 -20.64
C LYS A 59 19.32 -18.77 -19.80
N CYS A 60 18.11 -18.89 -19.25
CA CYS A 60 17.66 -20.09 -18.54
C CYS A 60 17.32 -21.28 -19.45
N SER A 61 17.49 -21.16 -20.78
CA SER A 61 17.16 -22.17 -21.79
C SER A 61 15.70 -22.65 -21.71
N LEU A 62 14.78 -21.75 -21.33
CA LEU A 62 13.35 -22.07 -21.24
C LEU A 62 12.67 -21.92 -22.60
N ASN A 63 11.80 -22.87 -22.92
CA ASN A 63 10.96 -22.75 -24.12
C ASN A 63 9.86 -21.71 -23.89
N LEU A 64 9.89 -20.64 -24.68
CA LEU A 64 8.94 -19.54 -24.64
C LEU A 64 7.51 -19.98 -25.01
N ASP A 65 7.36 -20.98 -25.88
CA ASP A 65 6.04 -21.51 -26.29
C ASP A 65 5.32 -22.23 -25.15
N ASN A 66 6.06 -22.71 -24.14
CA ASN A 66 5.48 -23.35 -22.96
C ASN A 66 4.94 -22.32 -21.95
N CYS A 67 5.15 -21.02 -22.17
CA CYS A 67 4.62 -20.00 -21.30
C CYS A 67 3.13 -19.78 -21.60
N ILE A 68 2.28 -20.13 -20.64
CA ILE A 68 0.83 -19.98 -20.74
C ILE A 68 0.29 -18.78 -19.96
N GLY A 69 1.13 -18.11 -19.15
CA GLY A 69 0.68 -17.06 -18.26
C GLY A 69 1.76 -16.06 -17.87
N ILE A 70 1.42 -14.78 -17.88
CA ILE A 70 2.25 -13.68 -17.39
C ILE A 70 1.49 -12.96 -16.28
N SER A 71 2.07 -12.91 -15.08
CA SER A 71 1.47 -12.24 -13.93
C SER A 71 2.27 -11.01 -13.52
N THR A 72 1.67 -9.83 -13.56
CA THR A 72 2.34 -8.55 -13.22
C THR A 72 1.38 -7.59 -12.51
N ASP A 73 1.92 -6.54 -11.88
CA ASP A 73 1.07 -5.44 -11.43
C ASP A 73 0.40 -4.73 -12.62
N SER A 74 -0.73 -4.07 -12.38
CA SER A 74 -1.45 -3.37 -13.44
C SER A 74 -0.96 -1.95 -13.66
N CYS A 75 0.31 -1.67 -13.33
CA CYS A 75 0.89 -0.35 -13.52
C CYS A 75 1.00 -0.01 -15.03
N ALA A 76 0.98 1.28 -15.37
CA ALA A 76 1.04 1.74 -16.75
C ALA A 76 2.30 1.26 -17.49
N THR A 77 3.43 1.15 -16.80
CA THR A 77 4.69 0.59 -17.35
C THR A 77 4.60 -0.91 -17.63
N MET A 78 3.76 -1.66 -16.94
CA MET A 78 3.59 -3.10 -17.19
C MET A 78 2.50 -3.38 -18.22
N VAL A 79 1.41 -2.60 -18.18
CA VAL A 79 0.17 -2.86 -18.94
C VAL A 79 -0.03 -1.94 -20.16
N GLY A 80 0.85 -0.96 -20.37
CA GLY A 80 0.76 0.00 -21.47
C GLY A 80 0.52 -0.67 -22.83
N LEU A 81 -0.48 -0.20 -23.57
CA LEU A 81 -0.90 -0.79 -24.84
C LEU A 81 0.21 -0.80 -25.90
N GLU A 82 1.05 0.23 -25.93
CA GLU A 82 2.12 0.34 -26.94
C GLU A 82 3.53 0.12 -26.37
N ARG A 83 3.73 0.40 -25.07
CA ARG A 83 5.07 0.38 -24.43
C ARG A 83 5.08 -0.36 -23.09
N GLY A 84 4.12 -1.26 -22.87
CA GLY A 84 4.01 -2.05 -21.65
C GLY A 84 4.89 -3.31 -21.69
N ALA A 85 5.48 -3.67 -20.55
CA ALA A 85 6.30 -4.88 -20.44
C ALA A 85 5.56 -6.16 -20.83
N VAL A 86 4.28 -6.27 -20.43
CA VAL A 86 3.45 -7.42 -20.78
C VAL A 86 3.17 -7.46 -22.27
N THR A 87 2.90 -6.31 -22.90
CA THR A 87 2.66 -6.25 -24.35
C THR A 87 3.89 -6.70 -25.13
N THR A 88 5.09 -6.25 -24.73
CA THR A 88 6.35 -6.71 -25.31
C THR A 88 6.53 -8.22 -25.13
N LEU A 89 6.32 -8.73 -23.92
CA LEU A 89 6.40 -10.16 -23.61
C LEU A 89 5.42 -11.00 -24.44
N GLN A 90 4.19 -10.51 -24.66
CA GLN A 90 3.16 -11.21 -25.43
C GLN A 90 3.48 -11.35 -26.93
N ASN A 91 4.35 -10.50 -27.49
CA ASN A 91 4.79 -10.63 -28.87
C ASN A 91 5.61 -11.91 -29.10
N ASP A 92 6.48 -12.26 -28.14
CA ASP A 92 7.29 -13.49 -28.16
C ASP A 92 6.57 -14.68 -27.50
N LEU A 93 5.83 -14.45 -26.42
CA LEU A 93 5.09 -15.46 -25.65
C LEU A 93 3.66 -15.59 -26.16
N LYS A 94 3.49 -16.13 -27.37
CA LYS A 94 2.21 -16.13 -28.12
C LYS A 94 1.04 -16.81 -27.40
N PHE A 95 1.31 -17.81 -26.57
CA PHE A 95 0.30 -18.55 -25.82
C PHE A 95 0.05 -17.99 -24.40
N ALA A 96 0.81 -16.97 -24.00
CA ALA A 96 0.75 -16.47 -22.65
C ALA A 96 -0.44 -15.53 -22.43
N VAL A 97 -1.31 -15.93 -21.51
CA VAL A 97 -2.43 -15.11 -21.05
C VAL A 97 -1.94 -14.14 -19.98
N LYS A 98 -2.30 -12.87 -20.14
CA LYS A 98 -2.05 -11.86 -19.11
C LYS A 98 -2.97 -12.09 -17.91
N CYS A 99 -2.38 -12.25 -16.74
CA CYS A 99 -3.06 -12.30 -15.46
C CYS A 99 -2.71 -11.04 -14.64
N PRO A 100 -3.64 -10.10 -14.42
CA PRO A 100 -3.36 -8.95 -13.58
C PRO A 100 -3.23 -9.38 -12.11
N CYS A 101 -2.38 -8.68 -11.35
CA CYS A 101 -2.31 -8.87 -9.91
C CYS A 101 -3.63 -8.48 -9.22
N PHE A 102 -4.36 -9.47 -8.70
CA PHE A 102 -5.62 -9.24 -7.98
C PHE A 102 -5.44 -8.41 -6.72
N ASN A 103 -4.31 -8.55 -6.02
CA ASN A 103 -4.01 -7.73 -4.83
C ASN A 103 -3.87 -6.25 -5.21
N HIS A 104 -3.26 -5.95 -6.35
CA HIS A 104 -3.18 -4.59 -6.87
C HIS A 104 -4.57 -4.06 -7.30
N ALA A 105 -5.39 -4.90 -7.95
CA ALA A 105 -6.75 -4.53 -8.34
C ALA A 105 -7.66 -4.26 -7.12
N LEU A 106 -7.56 -5.07 -6.08
CA LEU A 106 -8.24 -4.87 -4.81
C LEU A 106 -7.79 -3.56 -4.15
N ASN A 107 -6.48 -3.32 -4.08
CA ASN A 107 -5.92 -2.10 -3.54
C ASN A 107 -6.43 -0.84 -4.26
N ASN A 108 -6.50 -0.89 -5.60
CA ASN A 108 -7.04 0.19 -6.41
C ASN A 108 -8.53 0.43 -6.14
N SER A 109 -9.29 -0.64 -5.92
CA SER A 109 -10.71 -0.55 -5.56
C SER A 109 -10.90 0.10 -4.18
N LEU A 110 -10.07 -0.28 -3.20
CA LEU A 110 -10.07 0.34 -1.86
C LEU A 110 -9.71 1.83 -1.90
N ILE A 111 -8.70 2.21 -2.69
CA ILE A 111 -8.32 3.62 -2.88
C ILE A 111 -9.49 4.42 -3.47
N LYS A 112 -10.20 3.86 -4.45
CA LYS A 112 -11.38 4.51 -5.04
C LYS A 112 -12.52 4.62 -4.01
N GLY A 113 -12.77 3.60 -3.21
CA GLY A 113 -13.77 3.64 -2.13
C GLY A 113 -13.46 4.70 -1.09
N CYS A 114 -12.17 4.94 -0.80
CA CYS A 114 -11.74 6.00 0.11
C CYS A 114 -11.88 7.42 -0.47
N LYS A 115 -12.33 7.59 -1.73
CA LYS A 115 -12.63 8.91 -2.30
C LYS A 115 -13.98 9.49 -1.88
N VAL A 116 -14.81 8.70 -1.20
CA VAL A 116 -16.07 9.18 -0.62
C VAL A 116 -15.75 10.25 0.44
N GLN A 117 -16.43 11.39 0.38
CA GLN A 117 -16.08 12.57 1.19
C GLN A 117 -16.09 12.28 2.70
N SER A 118 -17.10 11.58 3.21
CA SER A 118 -17.20 11.21 4.63
C SER A 118 -16.02 10.34 5.10
N ILE A 119 -15.55 9.43 4.23
CA ILE A 119 -14.39 8.59 4.47
C ILE A 119 -13.11 9.42 4.48
N GLN A 120 -12.94 10.34 3.52
CA GLN A 120 -11.79 11.25 3.49
C GLN A 120 -11.74 12.13 4.74
N ASN A 121 -12.89 12.70 5.13
CA ASN A 121 -13.02 13.51 6.34
C ASN A 121 -12.61 12.70 7.58
N THR A 122 -13.08 11.46 7.68
CA THR A 122 -12.73 10.53 8.76
C THR A 122 -11.22 10.29 8.83
N PHE A 123 -10.57 9.98 7.71
CA PHE A 123 -9.10 9.82 7.67
C PHE A 123 -8.36 11.13 8.01
N GLY A 124 -8.89 12.28 7.60
CA GLY A 124 -8.38 13.59 7.95
C GLY A 124 -8.43 13.84 9.46
N THR A 125 -9.59 13.63 10.08
CA THR A 125 -9.79 13.77 11.53
C THR A 125 -8.87 12.83 12.32
N ILE A 126 -8.77 11.56 11.91
CA ILE A 126 -7.86 10.59 12.52
C ILE A 126 -6.41 11.07 12.46
N SER A 127 -5.98 11.55 11.28
CA SER A 127 -4.62 12.07 11.09
C SER A 127 -4.36 13.30 11.96
N GLU A 128 -5.34 14.18 12.10
CA GLU A 128 -5.24 15.36 12.96
C GLU A 128 -5.15 14.99 14.44
N VAL A 129 -5.92 14.00 14.90
CA VAL A 129 -5.84 13.49 16.28
C VAL A 129 -4.45 12.92 16.57
N VAL A 130 -3.91 12.11 15.66
CA VAL A 130 -2.56 11.56 15.81
C VAL A 130 -1.50 12.67 15.84
N ALA A 131 -1.59 13.64 14.93
CA ALA A 131 -0.69 14.79 14.91
C ALA A 131 -0.81 15.64 16.18
N PHE A 132 -2.03 15.79 16.71
CA PHE A 132 -2.28 16.51 17.96
C PHE A 132 -1.57 15.85 19.15
N PHE A 133 -1.63 14.52 19.27
CA PHE A 133 -0.93 13.83 20.35
C PHE A 133 0.59 13.77 20.16
N ASN A 134 1.07 13.60 18.92
CA ASN A 134 2.50 13.47 18.62
C ASN A 134 3.27 14.81 18.66
N SER A 135 2.56 15.94 18.54
CA SER A 135 3.20 17.27 18.58
C SER A 135 3.58 17.73 19.99
N SER A 136 3.26 16.97 21.05
CA SER A 136 3.65 17.33 22.42
C SER A 136 3.81 16.10 23.31
N ALA A 137 4.99 15.94 23.91
CA ALA A 137 5.28 14.89 24.87
C ALA A 137 4.29 14.88 26.06
N LYS A 138 3.79 16.05 26.49
CA LYS A 138 2.77 16.15 27.55
C LYS A 138 1.45 15.51 27.11
N ARG A 139 1.03 15.73 25.86
CA ARG A 139 -0.21 15.18 25.31
C ARG A 139 -0.06 13.67 25.07
N THR A 140 1.08 13.24 24.55
CA THR A 140 1.42 11.81 24.43
C THR A 140 1.41 11.11 25.79
N PHE A 141 1.90 11.76 26.84
CA PHE A 141 1.88 11.19 28.19
C PHE A 141 0.45 10.93 28.69
N VAL A 142 -0.46 11.89 28.52
CA VAL A 142 -1.88 11.70 28.88
C VAL A 142 -2.50 10.57 28.07
N LEU A 143 -2.26 10.53 26.76
CA LEU A 143 -2.76 9.46 25.90
C LEU A 143 -2.27 8.08 26.39
N ASN A 144 -0.98 7.95 26.67
CA ASN A 144 -0.38 6.71 27.13
C ASN A 144 -0.89 6.29 28.51
N LYS A 145 -1.29 7.23 29.37
CA LYS A 145 -1.95 6.94 30.64
C LYS A 145 -3.27 6.17 30.45
N TYR A 146 -4.02 6.46 29.38
CA TYR A 146 -5.29 5.79 29.09
C TYR A 146 -5.15 4.56 28.17
N LEU A 147 -4.27 4.62 27.16
CA LEU A 147 -4.05 3.52 26.20
C LEU A 147 -3.07 2.45 26.68
N GLY A 148 -2.10 2.81 27.53
CA GLY A 148 -0.98 1.94 27.93
C GLY A 148 0.12 1.79 26.88
N HIS A 149 -0.01 2.44 25.71
CA HIS A 149 0.96 2.43 24.61
C HIS A 149 0.76 3.67 23.73
N SER A 150 1.78 4.02 22.94
CA SER A 150 1.73 5.15 22.00
C SER A 150 0.89 4.84 20.75
N LEU A 151 0.17 5.83 20.23
CA LEU A 151 -0.48 5.74 18.91
C LEU A 151 0.56 5.88 17.80
N TYR A 152 0.62 4.90 16.90
CA TYR A 152 1.48 4.96 15.72
C TYR A 152 0.94 5.98 14.70
N SER A 153 1.82 6.50 13.84
CA SER A 153 1.38 7.34 12.71
C SER A 153 0.80 6.49 11.59
N LEU A 154 -0.15 7.07 10.86
CA LEU A 154 -0.80 6.42 9.73
C LEU A 154 0.19 6.34 8.56
N CYS A 155 0.65 5.13 8.20
CA CYS A 155 1.50 4.92 7.03
C CYS A 155 0.67 5.15 5.76
N GLN A 156 1.04 6.14 4.94
CA GLN A 156 0.24 6.51 3.76
C GLN A 156 0.27 5.44 2.65
N THR A 157 1.36 4.68 2.53
CA THR A 157 1.69 3.89 1.32
C THR A 157 1.40 2.39 1.43
N ARG A 158 1.08 1.84 2.62
CA ARG A 158 0.79 0.40 2.80
C ARG A 158 -0.55 0.19 3.48
N TRP A 159 -1.54 -0.31 2.73
CA TRP A 159 -2.92 -0.45 3.23
C TRP A 159 -3.10 -1.56 4.27
N ALA A 160 -2.29 -2.61 4.24
CA ALA A 160 -2.28 -3.61 5.31
C ALA A 160 -1.94 -2.97 6.67
N GLU A 161 -1.04 -1.98 6.69
CA GLU A 161 -0.69 -1.22 7.90
C GLU A 161 -1.80 -0.23 8.30
N LYS A 162 -2.55 0.31 7.33
CA LYS A 162 -3.74 1.14 7.60
C LYS A 162 -4.88 0.35 8.23
N HIS A 163 -5.07 -0.92 7.85
CA HIS A 163 -6.07 -1.80 8.47
C HIS A 163 -5.82 -1.92 9.97
N ASP A 164 -4.61 -2.37 10.35
CA ASP A 164 -4.27 -2.65 11.75
C ASP A 164 -4.37 -1.37 12.60
N PHE A 165 -3.95 -0.25 12.03
CA PHE A 165 -4.10 1.06 12.65
C PHE A 165 -5.57 1.46 12.86
N ILE A 166 -6.43 1.33 11.85
CA ILE A 166 -7.85 1.71 11.97
C ILE A 166 -8.57 0.82 12.98
N LEU A 167 -8.25 -0.47 13.02
CA LEU A 167 -8.82 -1.40 14.00
C LEU A 167 -8.38 -1.04 15.43
N GLN A 168 -7.10 -0.73 15.62
CA GLN A 168 -6.56 -0.27 16.90
C GLN A 168 -7.20 1.06 17.34
N PHE A 169 -7.35 2.01 16.41
CA PHE A 169 -7.97 3.30 16.64
C PHE A 169 -9.45 3.13 17.03
N SER A 170 -10.20 2.30 16.30
CA SER A 170 -11.61 2.01 16.57
C SER A 170 -11.78 1.35 17.96
N THR A 171 -10.96 0.35 18.27
CA THR A 171 -10.98 -0.33 19.58
C THR A 171 -10.63 0.62 20.73
N SER A 172 -9.77 1.59 20.47
CA SER A 172 -9.30 2.55 21.47
C SER A 172 -10.08 3.87 21.47
N LEU A 173 -11.12 4.02 20.64
CA LEU A 173 -11.82 5.29 20.43
C LEU A 173 -12.28 5.94 21.74
N VAL A 174 -12.90 5.16 22.62
CA VAL A 174 -13.37 5.63 23.93
C VAL A 174 -12.22 6.17 24.79
N LYS A 175 -11.05 5.52 24.76
CA LYS A 175 -9.87 5.95 25.52
C LYS A 175 -9.25 7.22 24.93
N ILE A 176 -9.26 7.33 23.61
CA ILE A 176 -8.79 8.53 22.88
C ILE A 176 -9.68 9.73 23.23
N VAL A 177 -11.00 9.56 23.17
CA VAL A 177 -11.97 10.60 23.56
C VAL A 177 -11.76 11.03 25.01
N LYS A 178 -11.65 10.10 25.96
CA LYS A 178 -11.33 10.42 27.37
C LYS A 178 -10.02 11.20 27.54
N SER A 179 -9.01 10.89 26.73
CA SER A 179 -7.74 11.61 26.75
C SER A 179 -7.90 13.04 26.24
N LEU A 180 -8.69 13.26 25.18
CA LEU A 180 -9.01 14.58 24.65
C LEU A 180 -9.86 15.39 25.63
N ASP A 181 -10.85 14.78 26.27
CA ASP A 181 -11.69 15.44 27.28
C ASP A 181 -10.84 15.92 28.47
N CYS A 182 -9.91 15.10 28.95
CA CYS A 182 -8.97 15.49 30.00
C CYS A 182 -8.06 16.67 29.59
N ILE A 183 -7.59 16.70 28.34
CA ILE A 183 -6.79 17.81 27.81
C ILE A 183 -7.65 19.06 27.61
N SER A 184 -8.94 18.90 27.34
CA SER A 184 -9.87 20.03 27.18
C SER A 184 -10.08 20.85 28.46
N GLU A 185 -9.71 20.32 29.62
CA GLU A 185 -9.77 21.03 30.91
C GLU A 185 -8.47 21.77 31.24
N TRP A 186 -7.47 21.75 30.36
CA TRP A 186 -6.19 22.41 30.61
C TRP A 186 -6.29 23.93 30.54
N SER A 187 -5.41 24.60 31.29
CA SER A 187 -5.34 26.07 31.32
C SER A 187 -4.90 26.70 30.00
N ASP A 188 -4.17 25.96 29.15
CA ASP A 188 -3.79 26.43 27.82
C ASP A 188 -5.00 26.41 26.88
N THR A 189 -5.58 27.58 26.66
CA THR A 189 -6.85 27.74 25.93
C THR A 189 -6.79 27.24 24.49
N VAL A 190 -5.63 27.36 23.83
CA VAL A 190 -5.43 26.89 22.44
C VAL A 190 -5.47 25.37 22.38
N THR A 191 -4.69 24.68 23.22
CA THR A 191 -4.68 23.21 23.29
C THR A 191 -6.01 22.68 23.78
N SER A 192 -6.60 23.29 24.82
CA SER A 192 -7.88 22.89 25.40
C SER A 192 -9.02 22.99 24.37
N SER A 193 -9.15 24.12 23.68
CA SER A 193 -10.18 24.33 22.66
C SER A 193 -10.03 23.35 21.50
N LYS A 194 -8.78 23.10 21.06
CA LYS A 194 -8.51 22.13 20.00
C LYS A 194 -8.85 20.70 20.43
N ALA A 195 -8.51 20.32 21.65
CA ALA A 195 -8.88 19.01 22.20
C ALA A 195 -10.40 18.81 22.29
N HIS A 196 -11.12 19.84 22.73
CA HIS A 196 -12.59 19.84 22.76
C HIS A 196 -13.19 19.62 21.38
N ASN A 197 -12.73 20.39 20.38
CA ASN A 197 -13.21 20.26 19.00
C ASN A 197 -12.92 18.88 18.40
N LEU A 198 -11.72 18.32 18.64
CA LEU A 198 -11.40 16.96 18.21
C LEU A 198 -12.28 15.91 18.90
N SER A 199 -12.55 16.06 20.20
CA SER A 199 -13.46 15.16 20.93
C SER A 199 -14.88 15.20 20.35
N LYS A 200 -15.40 16.39 20.03
CA LYS A 200 -16.70 16.55 19.35
C LYS A 200 -16.73 15.93 17.96
N SER A 201 -15.67 16.10 17.18
CA SER A 201 -15.57 15.47 15.86
C SER A 201 -15.56 13.93 15.95
N LEU A 202 -14.84 13.36 16.91
CA LEU A 202 -14.78 11.90 17.12
C LEU A 202 -16.09 11.29 17.64
N THR A 203 -16.93 12.08 18.30
CA THR A 203 -18.22 11.66 18.86
C THR A 203 -19.40 11.96 17.93
N CYS A 204 -19.16 12.61 16.79
CA CYS A 204 -20.18 12.88 15.79
C CYS A 204 -20.65 11.58 15.11
N CYS A 205 -21.96 11.46 14.87
CA CYS A 205 -22.55 10.29 14.21
C CYS A 205 -21.91 9.98 12.85
N GLU A 206 -21.63 11.01 12.04
CA GLU A 206 -21.01 10.83 10.72
C GLU A 206 -19.63 10.15 10.82
N PHE A 207 -18.82 10.58 11.79
CA PHE A 207 -17.50 9.99 12.04
C PHE A 207 -17.62 8.55 12.50
N ILE A 208 -18.52 8.26 13.46
CA ILE A 208 -18.71 6.92 14.02
C ILE A 208 -19.17 5.94 12.93
N VAL A 209 -20.16 6.33 12.12
CA VAL A 209 -20.68 5.50 11.02
C VAL A 209 -19.59 5.26 9.97
N SER A 210 -18.84 6.29 9.61
CA SER A 210 -17.76 6.18 8.63
C SER A 210 -16.63 5.29 9.14
N LEU A 211 -16.18 5.48 10.39
CA LEU A 211 -15.16 4.65 11.02
C LEU A 211 -15.56 3.17 11.07
N HIS A 212 -16.81 2.87 11.45
CA HIS A 212 -17.30 1.50 11.48
C HIS A 212 -17.41 0.89 10.07
N SER A 213 -17.86 1.66 9.08
CA SER A 213 -17.92 1.24 7.68
C SER A 213 -16.52 0.90 7.13
N ILE A 214 -15.52 1.74 7.42
CA ILE A 214 -14.12 1.49 7.04
C ILE A 214 -13.62 0.21 7.72
N SER A 215 -13.84 0.08 9.03
CA SER A 215 -13.39 -1.09 9.80
C SER A 215 -13.99 -2.40 9.26
N ASN A 216 -15.26 -2.39 8.84
CA ASN A 216 -15.92 -3.57 8.29
C ASN A 216 -15.41 -3.94 6.89
N ILE A 217 -15.18 -2.95 6.01
CA ILE A 217 -14.61 -3.22 4.69
C ILE A 217 -13.19 -3.76 4.83
N PHE A 218 -12.43 -3.19 5.77
CA PHE A 218 -11.06 -3.59 6.07
C PHE A 218 -10.99 -5.00 6.69
N SER A 219 -11.88 -5.37 7.59
CA SER A 219 -11.88 -6.73 8.17
C SER A 219 -12.07 -7.82 7.09
N VAL A 220 -12.88 -7.56 6.06
CA VAL A 220 -13.11 -8.49 4.95
C VAL A 220 -11.94 -8.51 3.97
N THR A 221 -11.27 -7.37 3.75
CA THR A 221 -10.20 -7.25 2.74
C THR A 221 -8.80 -7.56 3.26
N SER A 222 -8.59 -7.51 4.58
CA SER A 222 -7.30 -7.78 5.21
C SER A 222 -6.73 -9.17 4.90
N PRO A 223 -7.48 -10.27 5.01
CA PRO A 223 -6.97 -11.62 4.72
C PRO A 223 -6.57 -11.81 3.25
N ILE A 224 -7.17 -11.03 2.35
CA ILE A 224 -6.94 -11.12 0.90
C ILE A 224 -5.76 -10.23 0.48
N SER A 225 -5.43 -9.23 1.30
CA SER A 225 -4.35 -8.26 1.03
C SER A 225 -2.98 -8.65 1.57
N ARG A 226 -2.91 -9.72 2.40
CA ARG A 226 -1.69 -10.26 3.00
C ARG A 226 -1.17 -11.44 2.16
#